data_AF-A0A970EJ71-F1
#
_entry.id   AF-A0A970EJ71-F1
#
_cell.length_a   1.000
_cell.length_b   1.000
_cell.length_c   1.000
_cell.angle_alpha   90.00
_cell.angle_beta   90.00
_cell.angle_gamma   90.00
#
_symmetry.space_group_name_H-M   'P 1'
#
loop_
_entity.id
_entity.type
_entity.pdbx_description
1 polymer ?
#
loop_
_entity_poly.entity_id
_entity_poly.type
_entity_poly.pdbx_seq_one_letter_code
_entity_poly.pdbx_strand_id
1 'polypeptide(L)'
;MTKEIDFKNLTFEESLAKLEAVLEKLERNDCPLEEAFALFQEGMALVQFGRRKLDEVEQKVSILLKDSMEFVPFAEKEEAE
;
A
#
# COMPACT_ATOMS: atom_id res chain seq x y z
N MET A 1 -9.05 -10.46 -18.31
CA MET A 1 -9.50 -9.04 -18.26
C MET A 1 -8.90 -8.43 -17.01
N THR A 2 -7.82 -7.68 -17.14
CA THR A 2 -7.22 -6.93 -16.03
C THR A 2 -8.19 -5.83 -15.61
N LYS A 3 -8.69 -5.86 -14.37
CA LYS A 3 -9.52 -4.77 -13.85
C LYS A 3 -8.60 -3.57 -13.61
N GLU A 4 -8.83 -2.47 -14.32
CA GLU A 4 -8.18 -1.19 -13.99
C GLU A 4 -8.56 -0.80 -12.56
N ILE A 5 -7.56 -0.60 -11.71
CA ILE A 5 -7.79 -0.05 -10.37
C ILE A 5 -8.03 1.45 -10.53
N ASP A 6 -9.25 1.90 -10.19
CA ASP A 6 -9.51 3.32 -9.99
C ASP A 6 -8.90 3.78 -8.66
N PHE A 7 -7.70 4.36 -8.75
CA PHE A 7 -6.99 4.90 -7.58
C PHE A 7 -7.55 6.24 -7.07
N LYS A 8 -8.43 6.92 -7.81
CA LYS A 8 -8.93 8.24 -7.37
C LYS A 8 -9.89 8.14 -6.18
N ASN A 9 -10.66 7.06 -6.12
CA ASN A 9 -11.69 6.85 -5.09
C ASN A 9 -11.34 5.71 -4.13
N LEU A 10 -10.15 5.12 -4.27
CA LEU A 10 -9.72 4.01 -3.43
C LEU A 10 -9.39 4.51 -2.02
N THR A 11 -9.96 3.87 -0.99
CA THR A 11 -9.57 4.09 0.40
C THR A 11 -8.35 3.25 0.78
N PHE A 12 -7.72 3.55 1.91
CA PHE A 12 -6.58 2.78 2.40
C PHE A 12 -6.99 1.33 2.72
N GLU A 13 -8.10 1.17 3.42
CA GLU A 13 -8.68 -0.11 3.83
C GLU A 13 -9.05 -0.97 2.61
N GLU A 14 -9.66 -0.38 1.58
CA GLU A 14 -9.95 -1.08 0.33
C GLU A 14 -8.67 -1.48 -0.41
N SER A 15 -7.61 -0.66 -0.35
CA SER A 15 -6.33 -1.00 -0.97
C SER A 15 -5.67 -2.20 -0.30
N LEU A 16 -5.78 -2.31 1.02
CA LEU A 16 -5.32 -3.47 1.80
C LEU A 16 -6.13 -4.72 1.48
N ALA A 17 -7.46 -4.63 1.48
CA ALA A 17 -8.33 -5.76 1.15
C ALA A 17 -8.08 -6.28 -0.28
N LYS A 18 -7.80 -5.37 -1.24
CA LYS A 18 -7.41 -5.77 -2.60
C LYS A 18 -6.03 -6.44 -2.62
N LEU A 19 -5.08 -5.96 -1.82
CA LEU A 19 -3.74 -6.54 -1.75
C LEU A 19 -3.79 -7.96 -1.18
N GLU A 20 -4.56 -8.18 -0.11
CA GLU A 20 -4.83 -9.52 0.44
C GLU A 20 -5.42 -10.45 -0.62
N ALA A 21 -6.44 -9.99 -1.36
CA ALA A 21 -7.03 -10.77 -2.44
C ALA A 21 -6.05 -11.06 -3.60
N VAL A 22 -5.06 -10.19 -3.84
CA VAL A 22 -3.99 -10.45 -4.81
C VAL A 22 -3.04 -11.53 -4.28
N LEU A 23 -2.64 -11.45 -3.01
CA LEU A 23 -1.79 -12.44 -2.35
C LEU A 23 -2.44 -13.83 -2.33
N GLU A 24 -3.72 -13.91 -1.94
CA GLU A 24 -4.48 -15.17 -1.95
C GLU A 24 -4.49 -15.82 -3.34
N LYS A 25 -4.59 -15.03 -4.42
CA LYS A 25 -4.56 -15.55 -5.79
C LYS A 25 -3.17 -16.01 -6.21
N LEU A 26 -2.13 -15.28 -5.81
CA LEU A 26 -0.73 -15.64 -6.08
C LEU A 26 -0.31 -16.92 -5.35
N GLU A 27 -0.89 -17.20 -4.18
CA GLU A 27 -0.62 -18.41 -3.40
C GLU A 27 -1.28 -19.68 -3.99
N ARG A 28 -2.17 -19.52 -4.98
CA ARG A 28 -2.80 -20.65 -5.63
C ARG A 28 -1.82 -21.37 -6.58
N ASN A 29 -1.71 -22.68 -6.40
CA ASN A 29 -0.85 -23.55 -7.22
C ASN A 29 -1.25 -23.64 -8.70
N ASP A 30 -2.42 -23.12 -9.09
CA ASP A 30 -2.94 -23.15 -10.46
C ASP A 30 -2.83 -21.82 -11.21
N CYS A 31 -2.15 -20.82 -10.65
CA CYS A 31 -2.00 -19.50 -11.28
C CYS A 31 -1.06 -19.57 -12.50
N PRO A 32 -1.53 -19.29 -13.73
CA PRO A 32 -0.68 -19.19 -14.92
C PRO A 32 0.34 -18.06 -14.77
N LEU A 33 1.52 -18.20 -15.41
CA LEU A 33 2.60 -17.21 -15.32
C LEU A 33 2.18 -15.79 -15.71
N GLU A 34 1.40 -15.66 -16.78
CA GLU A 34 0.90 -14.36 -17.27
C GLU A 34 -0.04 -13.70 -16.26
N GLU A 35 -0.88 -14.49 -15.59
CA GLU A 35 -1.77 -14.03 -14.53
C GLU A 35 -0.98 -13.66 -13.26
N ALA A 36 0.02 -14.47 -12.90
CA ALA A 36 0.90 -14.18 -11.76
C ALA A 36 1.65 -12.85 -11.97
N PHE A 37 2.13 -12.58 -13.19
CA PHE A 37 2.78 -11.32 -13.50
C PHE A 37 1.81 -10.12 -13.40
N ALA A 38 0.58 -10.27 -13.90
CA ALA A 38 -0.44 -9.23 -13.79
C ALA A 38 -0.82 -8.95 -12.32
N LEU A 39 -1.02 -10.00 -11.53
CA LEU A 39 -1.29 -9.91 -10.09
C LEU A 39 -0.14 -9.26 -9.33
N PHE A 40 1.10 -9.59 -9.68
CA PHE A 40 2.28 -8.96 -9.09
C PHE A 40 2.32 -7.44 -9.37
N GLN A 41 2.07 -7.04 -10.62
CA GLN A 41 1.98 -5.62 -10.97
C GLN A 41 0.85 -4.92 -10.21
N GLU A 42 -0.31 -5.56 -10.07
CA GLU A 42 -1.45 -5.07 -9.29
C GLU A 42 -1.06 -4.87 -7.82
N GLY A 43 -0.50 -5.90 -7.19
CA GLY A 43 -0.03 -5.85 -5.81
C GLY A 43 1.00 -4.75 -5.58
N MET A 44 1.94 -4.55 -6.52
CA MET A 44 2.92 -3.48 -6.41
C MET A 44 2.31 -2.08 -6.50
N ALA A 45 1.30 -1.90 -7.34
CA ALA A 45 0.58 -0.63 -7.42
C ALA A 45 -0.19 -0.34 -6.13
N LEU A 46 -0.81 -1.36 -5.52
CA LEU A 46 -1.51 -1.25 -4.24
C LEU A 46 -0.56 -0.91 -3.08
N VAL A 47 0.61 -1.54 -3.00
CA VAL A 47 1.65 -1.21 -2.00
C VAL A 47 2.12 0.24 -2.14
N GLN A 48 2.39 0.70 -3.37
CA GLN A 48 2.77 2.09 -3.60
C GLN A 48 1.66 3.08 -3.23
N PHE A 49 0.41 2.73 -3.52
CA PHE A 49 -0.74 3.53 -3.10
C PHE A 49 -0.83 3.64 -1.58
N GLY A 50 -0.73 2.51 -0.87
CA GLY A 50 -0.76 2.48 0.59
C GLY A 50 0.34 3.34 1.22
N ARG A 51 1.59 3.19 0.73
CA ARG A 51 2.72 4.03 1.17
C ARG A 51 2.43 5.52 1.01
N ARG A 52 2.01 5.95 -0.19
CA ARG A 52 1.65 7.36 -0.44
C ARG A 52 0.57 7.87 0.50
N LYS A 53 -0.44 7.05 0.81
CA LYS A 53 -1.51 7.44 1.74
C LYS A 53 -0.99 7.59 3.17
N LEU A 54 -0.10 6.71 3.62
CA LEU A 54 0.55 6.84 4.92
C LEU A 54 1.41 8.11 4.98
N ASP A 55 2.22 8.38 3.94
CA ASP A 55 3.05 9.58 3.86
C ASP A 55 2.19 10.87 3.91
N GLU A 56 1.06 10.90 3.20
CA GLU A 56 0.11 12.03 3.23
C GLU A 56 -0.47 12.26 4.64
N VAL A 57 -0.79 11.18 5.37
CA VAL A 57 -1.31 11.26 6.73
C VAL A 57 -0.21 11.71 7.69
N GLU A 58 0.99 11.16 7.56
CA GLU A 58 2.15 11.54 8.36
C GLU A 58 2.47 13.03 8.22
N GLN A 59 2.46 13.57 7.00
CA GLN A 59 2.65 15.00 6.76
C GLN A 59 1.58 15.86 7.44
N LYS A 60 0.30 15.45 7.37
CA LYS A 60 -0.80 16.17 8.04
C LYS A 60 -0.64 16.14 9.55
N VAL A 61 -0.31 14.98 10.11
CA VAL A 61 -0.04 14.82 11.55
C VAL A 61 1.17 15.67 11.97
N SER A 62 2.25 15.69 11.18
CA SER A 62 3.43 16.51 11.44
C SER A 62 3.11 18.00 11.48
N ILE A 63 2.25 18.50 10.58
CA ILE A 63 1.79 19.91 10.60
C ILE A 63 1.01 20.20 11.88
N LEU A 64 0.11 19.30 12.30
CA LEU A 64 -0.68 19.48 13.52
C LEU A 64 0.19 19.47 14.79
N LEU A 65 1.20 18.60 14.84
CA LEU A 65 2.09 18.44 16.00
C LEU A 65 3.20 19.49 16.06
N LYS A 66 3.59 20.11 14.94
CA LYS A 66 4.51 21.26 14.94
C LYS A 66 4.00 22.42 15.81
N ASP A 67 2.70 22.52 16.01
CA ASP A 67 2.07 23.48 16.93
C ASP A 67 2.04 22.98 18.40
N SER A 68 2.38 21.72 18.70
CA SER A 68 2.16 21.12 20.03
C SER A 68 3.20 20.09 20.54
N MET A 69 4.51 20.28 20.29
CA MET A 69 5.66 19.43 20.70
C MET A 69 5.99 18.20 19.83
N GLU A 70 7.27 17.81 19.91
CA GLU A 70 8.07 16.93 19.03
C GLU A 70 7.37 15.69 18.46
N PHE A 71 7.41 15.58 17.13
CA PHE A 71 6.98 14.42 16.35
C PHE A 71 8.17 13.50 16.05
N VAL A 72 8.02 12.20 16.30
CA VAL A 72 8.97 11.15 15.89
C VAL A 72 8.37 10.43 14.67
N PRO A 73 9.00 10.50 13.48
CA PRO A 73 8.53 9.84 12.27
C PRO A 73 8.42 8.31 12.41
N PHE A 74 7.48 7.70 11.68
CA PHE A 74 7.31 6.24 11.70
C PHE A 74 8.49 5.50 11.02
N ALA A 75 9.27 6.20 10.20
CA ALA A 75 10.36 5.63 9.40
C ALA A 75 11.71 5.49 10.16
N GLU A 76 11.83 5.95 11.42
CA GLU A 76 13.13 5.95 12.13
C GLU A 76 13.48 4.64 12.86
N LYS A 77 12.77 3.52 12.59
CA LYS A 77 13.17 2.19 13.08
C LYS A 77 13.30 1.17 11.97
N GLU A 78 14.20 1.42 11.02
CA GLU A 78 15.01 0.34 10.44
C GLU A 78 16.35 0.36 11.19
N GLU A 79 16.37 -0.29 12.36
CA GLU A 79 17.64 -0.72 12.96
C GLU A 79 18.27 -1.70 11.97
N ALA A 80 19.44 -1.30 11.48
CA ALA A 80 20.32 -2.13 10.68
C ALA A 80 20.59 -3.47 11.37
N GLU A 81 20.42 -4.56 10.63
CA GLU A 81 21.14 -5.81 10.87
C GLU A 81 22.05 -6.11 9.66
#